data_AF-A0A9E0FMY6-F1
#
_entry.id   AF-A0A9E0FMY6-F1
#
_cell.length_a   1.000
_cell.length_b   1.000
_cell.length_c   1.000
_cell.angle_alpha   90.00
_cell.angle_beta   90.00
_cell.angle_gamma   90.00
#
_symmetry.space_group_name_H-M   'P 1'
#
loop_
_entity.id
_entity.type
_entity.pdbx_description
1 polymer ?
#
loop_
_entity_poly.entity_id
_entity_poly.type
_entity_poly.pdbx_seq_one_letter_code
_entity_poly.pdbx_strand_id
1 'polypeptide(L)'
;VELGGVPIATAISLATGLPCVFVRKQAKTYGTCLAVEGSEVKGRRVVMIEDVISTGGAVRDAAVHLADAGAALSAVVCTLWRGDGEPRVESLGVPLYAAFRKQDLEA
;
A
#
# COMPACT_ATOMS: atom_id res chain seq x y z
N VAL A 1 2.16 9.40 7.60
CA VAL A 1 1.56 8.08 7.38
C VAL A 1 0.27 8.34 6.64
N GLU A 2 0.01 7.66 5.53
CA GLU A 2 -1.32 7.71 4.91
C GLU A 2 -2.29 7.04 5.88
N LEU A 3 -3.31 7.76 6.35
CA LEU A 3 -4.17 7.29 7.44
C LEU A 3 -5.28 6.35 6.96
N GLY A 4 -5.68 6.42 5.69
CA GLY A 4 -6.82 5.68 5.14
C GLY A 4 -6.61 4.16 5.13
N GLY A 5 -5.47 3.69 4.60
CA GLY A 5 -5.13 2.27 4.56
C GLY A 5 -4.78 1.64 5.92
N VAL A 6 -4.41 2.43 6.94
CA VAL A 6 -3.88 1.91 8.21
C VAL A 6 -4.88 1.06 9.00
N PRO A 7 -6.13 1.49 9.24
CA PRO A 7 -7.12 0.66 9.92
C PRO A 7 -7.38 -0.66 9.20
N ILE A 8 -7.43 -0.63 7.86
CA ILE A 8 -7.69 -1.82 7.03
C ILE A 8 -6.50 -2.79 7.12
N ALA A 9 -5.27 -2.30 6.95
CA ALA A 9 -4.05 -3.10 7.10
C ALA A 9 -3.94 -3.72 8.49
N THR A 10 -4.29 -2.96 9.53
CA THR A 10 -4.31 -3.43 10.92
C THR A 10 -5.36 -4.52 11.12
N ALA A 11 -6.57 -4.34 10.61
CA ALA A 11 -7.63 -5.34 10.68
C ALA A 11 -7.24 -6.65 9.96
N ILE A 12 -6.65 -6.56 8.77
CA ILE A 12 -6.14 -7.72 8.03
C ILE A 12 -5.02 -8.42 8.81
N SER A 13 -4.09 -7.66 9.39
CA SER A 13 -3.02 -8.20 10.23
C SER A 13 -3.58 -8.99 11.42
N LEU A 14 -4.54 -8.42 12.14
CA LEU A 14 -5.21 -9.09 13.26
C LEU A 14 -5.96 -10.35 12.83
N ALA A 15 -6.64 -10.32 11.69
CA ALA A 15 -7.41 -11.45 11.17
C ALA A 15 -6.54 -12.60 10.64
N THR A 16 -5.38 -12.29 10.07
CA THR A 16 -4.50 -13.28 9.41
C THR A 16 -3.33 -13.73 10.28
N GLY A 17 -3.00 -12.99 11.34
CA GLY A 17 -1.78 -13.18 12.13
C GLY A 17 -0.49 -12.75 11.39
N LEU A 18 -0.60 -12.17 10.19
CA LEU A 18 0.55 -11.66 9.45
C LEU A 18 0.97 -10.28 9.99
N PRO A 19 2.27 -9.97 10.12
CA PRO A 19 2.71 -8.66 10.58
C PRO A 19 2.41 -7.57 9.55
N CYS A 20 2.04 -6.37 10.01
CA CYS A 20 1.92 -5.18 9.16
C CYS A 20 2.98 -4.13 9.50
N VAL A 21 3.29 -3.30 8.50
CA VAL A 21 4.15 -2.12 8.62
C VAL A 21 3.46 -0.93 7.97
N PHE A 22 3.89 0.28 8.30
CA PHE A 22 3.29 1.51 7.80
C PHE A 22 4.32 2.37 7.08
N VAL A 23 3.98 2.83 5.87
CA VAL A 23 4.85 3.69 5.06
C VAL A 23 4.49 5.16 5.30
N ARG A 24 5.51 6.00 5.53
CA ARG A 24 5.36 7.45 5.70
C ARG A 24 5.62 8.16 4.38
N LYS A 25 4.76 9.14 4.07
CA LYS A 25 4.96 10.10 2.96
C LYS A 25 6.26 10.90 3.01
N GLN A 26 6.81 11.12 4.21
CA GLN A 26 8.08 11.82 4.40
C GLN A 26 8.89 11.07 5.45
N ALA A 27 10.16 10.81 5.11
CA ALA A 27 11.16 10.34 6.05
C ALA A 27 11.32 11.35 7.20
N LYS A 28 11.66 10.87 8.40
CA LYS A 28 11.99 11.76 9.52
C LYS A 28 13.23 12.60 9.16
N THR A 29 13.23 13.88 9.52
CA THR A 29 14.38 14.79 9.34
C THR A 29 15.47 14.60 10.42
N TYR A 30 15.24 13.72 11.40
CA TYR A 30 16.17 13.39 12.49
C TYR A 30 15.98 11.90 12.89
N GLY A 31 17.08 11.23 13.28
CA GLY A 31 17.09 9.81 13.64
C GLY A 31 17.50 8.90 12.48
N THR A 32 16.94 7.68 12.41
CA THR A 32 17.29 6.66 11.40
C THR A 32 16.77 6.95 9.98
N CYS A 33 16.04 8.06 9.78
CA CYS A 33 15.44 8.47 8.50
C CYS A 33 14.57 7.39 7.82
N LEU A 34 14.08 6.39 8.55
CA LEU A 34 13.34 5.27 7.97
C LEU A 34 11.93 5.71 7.55
N ALA A 35 11.58 5.44 6.29
CA ALA A 35 10.25 5.68 5.73
C ALA A 35 9.24 4.57 6.07
N VAL A 36 9.71 3.41 6.55
CA VAL A 36 8.90 2.24 6.94
C VAL A 36 8.95 2.07 8.45
N GLU A 37 7.78 2.13 9.11
CA GLU A 37 7.63 1.92 10.56
C GLU A 37 7.03 0.53 10.83
N GLY A 38 7.63 -0.23 11.74
CA GLY A 38 7.18 -1.57 12.14
C GLY A 38 8.28 -2.62 12.08
N SER A 39 7.91 -3.87 11.82
CA SER A 39 8.85 -4.99 11.66
C SER A 39 9.76 -4.83 10.44
N GLU A 40 10.91 -5.50 10.45
CA GLU A 40 11.81 -5.48 9.29
C GLU A 40 11.20 -6.18 8.07
N VAL A 41 11.27 -5.50 6.93
CA VAL A 41 10.72 -5.96 5.64
C VAL A 41 11.78 -6.45 4.65
N LYS A 42 13.06 -6.30 4.98
CA LYS A 42 14.18 -6.68 4.10
C LYS A 42 14.12 -8.17 3.73
N GLY A 43 14.16 -8.46 2.42
CA GLY A 43 14.08 -9.81 1.86
C GLY A 43 12.68 -10.44 1.95
N ARG A 44 11.67 -9.71 2.43
CA ARG A 44 10.30 -10.23 2.55
C ARG A 44 9.45 -9.82 1.36
N ARG A 45 8.48 -10.68 1.04
CA ARG A 45 7.38 -10.33 0.14
C ARG A 45 6.30 -9.59 0.93
N VAL A 46 5.82 -8.49 0.37
CA VAL A 46 4.81 -7.64 1.01
C VAL A 46 3.63 -7.38 0.06
N VAL A 47 2.46 -7.17 0.64
CA VAL A 47 1.26 -6.70 -0.04
C VAL A 47 0.95 -5.32 0.51
N MET A 48 0.73 -4.35 -0.38
CA MET A 48 0.35 -2.99 0.01
C MET A 48 -1.16 -2.89 0.12
N ILE A 49 -1.65 -2.27 1.18
CA ILE A 49 -3.08 -2.09 1.46
C ILE A 49 -3.40 -0.59 1.46
N GLU A 50 -4.40 -0.19 0.68
CA GLU A 50 -4.92 1.19 0.64
C GLU A 50 -6.44 1.24 0.78
N ASP A 51 -6.97 2.38 1.19
CA ASP A 51 -8.42 2.61 1.20
C ASP A 51 -8.92 2.91 -0.22
N VAL A 52 -8.43 3.98 -0.83
CA VAL A 52 -8.91 4.48 -2.12
C VAL A 52 -7.72 4.80 -3.03
N ILE A 53 -7.73 4.21 -4.22
CA ILE A 53 -6.73 4.51 -5.25
C ILE A 53 -7.42 5.18 -6.44
N SER A 54 -6.94 6.36 -6.83
CA SER A 54 -7.34 7.04 -8.07
C SER A 54 -6.29 6.90 -9.18
N THR A 55 -5.15 7.58 -9.03
CA THR A 55 -4.06 7.59 -10.04
C THR A 55 -2.90 6.67 -9.68
N GLY A 56 -2.85 6.19 -8.43
CA GLY A 56 -1.76 5.37 -7.90
C GLY A 56 -0.46 6.13 -7.59
N GLY A 57 -0.47 7.47 -7.54
CA GLY A 57 0.72 8.27 -7.20
C GLY A 57 1.33 7.88 -5.85
N ALA A 58 0.52 7.93 -4.78
CA ALA A 58 0.97 7.55 -3.44
C ALA A 58 1.45 6.09 -3.35
N VAL A 59 0.82 5.18 -4.10
CA VAL A 59 1.21 3.77 -4.19
C VAL A 59 2.61 3.63 -4.81
N ARG A 60 2.92 4.40 -5.86
CA ARG A 60 4.26 4.40 -6.46
C ARG A 60 5.32 4.91 -5.49
N ASP A 61 5.05 6.02 -4.82
CA ASP A 61 5.99 6.59 -3.84
C ASP A 61 6.25 5.62 -2.69
N ALA A 62 5.18 4.98 -2.18
CA ALA A 62 5.30 3.96 -1.14
C ALA A 62 6.04 2.71 -1.62
N ALA A 63 5.88 2.31 -2.88
CA ALA A 63 6.57 1.17 -3.46
C ALA A 63 8.09 1.42 -3.57
N VAL A 64 8.51 2.65 -3.90
CA VAL A 64 9.92 3.05 -3.87
C VAL A 64 10.48 2.90 -2.45
N HIS A 65 9.78 3.42 -1.44
CA HIS A 65 10.22 3.29 -0.05
C HIS A 65 10.30 1.82 0.43
N LEU A 66 9.39 0.96 -0.01
CA LEU A 66 9.43 -0.48 0.29
C LEU A 66 10.62 -1.16 -0.41
N ALA A 67 10.90 -0.81 -1.67
CA ALA A 67 12.04 -1.33 -2.42
C ALA A 67 13.37 -0.89 -1.80
N ASP A 68 13.49 0.38 -1.39
CA ASP A 68 14.67 0.91 -0.68
C ASP A 68 14.88 0.20 0.67
N ALA A 69 13.80 -0.21 1.33
CA ALA A 69 13.84 -1.03 2.54
C ALA A 69 14.12 -2.53 2.27
N GLY A 70 14.33 -2.91 1.01
CA GLY A 70 14.64 -4.28 0.58
C GLY A 70 13.44 -5.22 0.54
N ALA A 71 12.22 -4.71 0.54
CA ALA A 71 11.01 -5.51 0.41
C ALA A 71 10.67 -5.77 -1.06
N ALA A 72 10.09 -6.94 -1.34
CA ALA A 72 9.55 -7.30 -2.65
C ALA A 72 8.03 -7.12 -2.67
N LEU A 73 7.55 -6.04 -3.29
CA LEU A 73 6.11 -5.83 -3.46
C LEU A 73 5.54 -6.91 -4.38
N SER A 74 4.51 -7.63 -3.93
CA SER A 74 3.90 -8.73 -4.68
C SER A 74 2.53 -8.37 -5.26
N ALA A 75 1.79 -7.48 -4.61
CA ALA A 75 0.49 -6.99 -5.05
C ALA A 75 0.11 -5.71 -4.31
N VAL A 76 -0.86 -4.98 -4.86
CA VAL A 76 -1.57 -3.89 -4.19
C VAL A 76 -3.03 -4.30 -4.04
N VAL A 77 -3.61 -4.02 -2.88
CA VAL A 77 -5.04 -4.21 -2.62
C VAL A 77 -5.62 -2.88 -2.17
N CYS A 78 -6.75 -2.48 -2.73
CA CYS A 78 -7.52 -1.36 -2.22
C CYS A 78 -8.99 -1.69 -1.97
N THR A 79 -9.61 -0.88 -1.11
CA THR A 79 -11.07 -0.97 -0.90
C THR A 79 -11.80 -0.44 -2.13
N LEU A 80 -11.43 0.75 -2.63
CA LEU A 80 -12.07 1.38 -3.77
C LEU A 80 -11.05 1.77 -4.85
N TRP A 81 -11.30 1.29 -6.06
CA TRP A 81 -10.68 1.81 -7.28
C TRP A 81 -11.54 2.93 -7.88
N ARG A 82 -10.98 4.14 -7.91
CA ARG A 82 -11.60 5.36 -8.41
C ARG A 82 -10.95 5.88 -9.71
N GLY A 83 -9.99 5.14 -10.25
CA GLY A 83 -9.43 5.45 -11.57
C GLY A 83 -10.33 4.97 -12.70
N ASP A 84 -9.94 5.31 -13.93
CA ASP A 84 -10.67 4.89 -15.13
C ASP A 84 -10.26 3.49 -15.58
N GLY A 85 -11.26 2.68 -15.96
CA GLY A 85 -11.06 1.32 -16.47
C GLY A 85 -10.58 0.32 -15.41
N GLU A 86 -9.84 -0.69 -15.86
CA GLU A 86 -9.37 -1.78 -15.01
C GLU A 86 -8.39 -1.29 -13.92
N PRO A 87 -8.53 -1.78 -12.67
CA PRO A 87 -7.65 -1.41 -11.57
C PRO A 87 -6.18 -1.72 -11.86
N ARG A 88 -5.36 -0.67 -11.98
CA ARG A 88 -3.92 -0.79 -12.25
C ARG A 88 -3.16 0.46 -11.84
N VAL A 89 -1.90 0.29 -11.44
CA VAL A 89 -0.97 1.41 -11.29
C VAL A 89 0.09 1.28 -12.36
N GLU A 90 0.14 2.25 -13.28
CA GLU A 90 1.13 2.26 -14.35
C GLU A 90 2.55 2.19 -13.81
N SER A 91 3.39 1.42 -14.49
CA SER A 91 4.82 1.20 -14.16
C SER A 91 5.11 0.51 -12.82
N LEU A 92 4.10 0.05 -12.08
CA LEU A 92 4.32 -0.66 -10.80
C LEU A 92 4.69 -2.13 -10.99
N GLY A 93 4.27 -2.76 -12.09
CA GLY A 93 4.66 -4.13 -12.47
C GLY A 93 4.06 -5.25 -11.60
N VAL A 94 3.15 -4.94 -10.68
CA VAL A 94 2.43 -5.90 -9.84
C VAL A 94 0.92 -5.76 -10.01
N PRO A 95 0.13 -6.83 -9.79
CA PRO A 95 -1.31 -6.74 -9.88
C PRO A 95 -1.90 -5.82 -8.81
N LEU A 96 -3.01 -5.15 -9.16
CA LEU A 96 -3.85 -4.41 -8.24
C LEU A 96 -5.22 -5.09 -8.14
N TYR A 97 -5.65 -5.37 -6.92
CA TYR A 97 -6.95 -5.93 -6.60
C TYR A 97 -7.80 -4.88 -5.88
N ALA A 98 -9.00 -4.63 -6.38
CA ALA A 98 -9.94 -3.70 -5.76
C ALA A 98 -11.16 -4.46 -5.25
N ALA A 99 -11.58 -4.20 -4.01
CA ALA A 99 -12.82 -4.76 -3.48
C ALA A 99 -14.06 -4.15 -4.18
N PHE A 100 -14.00 -2.85 -4.49
CA PHE A 100 -15.01 -2.12 -5.23
C PHE A 100 -14.37 -1.24 -6.30
N ARG A 101 -15.12 -0.99 -7.37
CA ARG A 101 -14.87 0.01 -8.41
C ARG A 101 -15.91 1.11 -8.28
N LYS A 102 -15.63 2.28 -8.87
CA LYS A 102 -16.59 3.39 -8.92
C LYS A 102 -17.98 2.95 -9.42
N GLN A 103 -18.02 2.06 -10.42
CA GLN A 103 -19.28 1.55 -10.99
C GLN A 103 -20.08 0.68 -10.01
N ASP A 104 -19.43 0.04 -9.03
CA ASP A 104 -20.12 -0.80 -8.03
C ASP A 104 -20.89 0.05 -7.00
N LEU A 105 -20.62 1.36 -6.96
CA LEU A 105 -21.21 2.30 -6.00
C LEU A 105 -22.18 3.30 -6.65
N GLU A 106 -22.29 3.28 -7.98
CA GLU A 106 -23.25 4.11 -8.73
C GLU A 106 -24.53 3.28 -8.92
N ALA A 107 -25.62 3.71 -8.27
CA ALA A 107 -26.94 3.08 -8.32
C ALA A 107 -27.73 3.50 -9.57
#